data_AF-A0A7Y4ZUR1-F1
#
_entry.id   AF-A0A7Y4ZUR1-F1
#
_cell.length_a   1.000
_cell.length_b   1.000
_cell.length_c   1.000
_cell.angle_alpha   90.00
_cell.angle_beta   90.00
_cell.angle_gamma   90.00
#
_symmetry.space_group_name_H-M   'P 1'
#
loop_
_entity.id
_entity.type
_entity.pdbx_description
1 polymer ?
#
loop_
_entity_poly.entity_id
_entity_poly.type
_entity_poly.pdbx_seq_one_letter_code
_entity_poly.pdbx_strand_id
1 'polypeptide(L)'
;RNEVKALLERIMTAQAKPDAHAPTQSPVRVAIASVKGKRLEDIHATSTMVGDLGFDSLSLTELLVALEARYGTLEPTALQECITVADVERLVDVAAVPSVRPPAAPSRYQIQGQSHAAKPEVPELPDFVKDSGKKLIGKVQDFFYGDMMKPKVSGRAYIPHNRNTIVVANHASHLDMGFVRHALGPYGEDVVSLAAQDYFFERESWKRTFFENFTNLKAIDRKAGLRASERQAASVIESGQTMLIFPEGTRSVDGDIHEFKPLVGHLALYYGVDILPVYLGGTREAMPKGARLPKQRDLVARIGPAFTVAEMKRLTAGMKLADASREVARLAREAVLALRRGEVLEFESLTPGNKEPVKAKTEHPLVTLFGDLQRKFHPASVKSPLSFYFTLGGDDMAKWTVTVKPEGCEIKRGKPDGGTADCVLKTTPDIFTKIVREAYTPSPAEFISGAIKSNDVSLLMEFQRVFQLDRPEGSVS
;
A
#
# COMPACT_ATOMS: atom_id res chain seq x y z
N ARG A 1 -27.99 13.55 14.80
CA ARG A 1 -27.67 12.53 15.84
C ARG A 1 -28.88 11.65 16.16
N ASN A 2 -30.09 12.21 16.31
CA ASN A 2 -31.33 11.43 16.46
C ASN A 2 -31.79 10.75 15.15
N GLU A 3 -31.58 11.39 14.00
CA GLU A 3 -31.93 10.82 12.68
C GLU A 3 -31.12 9.56 12.33
N VAL A 4 -29.82 9.55 12.65
CA VAL A 4 -28.93 8.39 12.43
C VAL A 4 -29.33 7.19 13.31
N LYS A 5 -29.83 7.46 14.52
CA LYS A 5 -30.30 6.42 15.44
C LYS A 5 -31.64 5.83 14.98
N ALA A 6 -32.57 6.69 14.54
CA ALA A 6 -33.84 6.25 13.95
C ALA A 6 -33.63 5.45 12.66
N LEU A 7 -32.63 5.84 11.85
CA LEU A 7 -32.21 5.11 10.65
C LEU A 7 -31.69 3.70 11.00
N LEU A 8 -30.82 3.60 12.01
CA LEU A 8 -30.27 2.32 12.48
C LEU A 8 -31.37 1.41 13.06
N GLU A 9 -32.29 1.94 13.86
CA GLU A 9 -33.41 1.16 14.41
C GLU A 9 -34.35 0.65 13.31
N ARG A 10 -34.60 1.45 12.27
CA ARG A 10 -35.40 1.04 11.09
C ARG A 10 -34.72 -0.07 10.28
N ILE A 11 -33.40 0.02 10.10
CA ILE A 11 -32.60 -1.01 9.41
C ILE A 11 -32.59 -2.32 10.20
N MET A 12 -32.47 -2.26 11.53
CA MET A 12 -32.47 -3.45 12.38
C MET A 12 -33.85 -4.12 12.43
N THR A 13 -34.94 -3.34 12.41
CA THR A 13 -36.32 -3.88 12.36
C THR A 13 -36.60 -4.58 11.02
N ALA A 14 -36.06 -4.04 9.92
CA ALA A 14 -36.16 -4.67 8.59
C ALA A 14 -35.34 -5.97 8.45
N GLN A 15 -34.36 -6.22 9.35
CA GLN A 15 -33.56 -7.44 9.37
C GLN A 15 -34.18 -8.59 10.19
N ALA A 16 -35.27 -8.34 10.91
CA ALA A 16 -35.97 -9.39 11.65
C ALA A 16 -36.62 -10.42 10.69
N LYS A 17 -36.35 -11.69 10.93
CA LYS A 17 -36.99 -12.84 10.24
C LYS A 17 -38.45 -12.94 10.68
N PRO A 18 -39.42 -13.15 9.76
CA PRO A 18 -40.81 -13.31 10.15
C PRO A 18 -41.06 -14.68 10.82
N ASP A 19 -41.93 -14.70 11.82
CA ASP A 19 -42.47 -15.91 12.42
C ASP A 19 -43.23 -16.73 11.38
N ALA A 20 -42.99 -18.04 11.37
CA ALA A 20 -43.40 -18.97 10.31
C ALA A 20 -44.92 -19.26 10.20
N HIS A 21 -45.79 -18.50 10.88
CA HIS A 21 -47.23 -18.82 10.99
C HIS A 21 -48.20 -17.62 10.79
N ALA A 22 -47.79 -16.52 10.15
CA ALA A 22 -48.69 -15.42 9.79
C ALA A 22 -49.06 -15.43 8.28
N PRO A 23 -50.29 -15.05 7.88
CA PRO A 23 -50.75 -15.11 6.50
C PRO A 23 -49.81 -14.31 5.59
N THR A 24 -49.48 -14.85 4.42
CA THR A 24 -48.45 -14.42 3.46
C THR A 24 -48.37 -12.90 3.27
N GLN A 25 -47.53 -12.25 4.07
CA GLN A 25 -47.19 -10.84 3.94
C GLN A 25 -46.04 -10.72 2.93
N SER A 26 -46.25 -9.94 1.86
CA SER A 26 -45.21 -9.64 0.87
C SER A 26 -43.97 -9.06 1.57
N PRO A 27 -42.80 -9.74 1.50
CA PRO A 27 -41.61 -9.26 2.21
C PRO A 27 -41.07 -7.95 1.63
N VAL A 28 -41.46 -7.59 0.40
CA VAL A 28 -41.25 -6.27 -0.21
C VAL A 28 -42.04 -5.20 0.53
N ARG A 29 -43.33 -5.44 0.81
CA ARG A 29 -44.17 -4.48 1.54
C ARG A 29 -43.68 -4.26 2.97
N VAL A 30 -43.13 -5.29 3.61
CA VAL A 30 -42.47 -5.18 4.93
C VAL A 30 -41.23 -4.29 4.87
N ALA A 31 -40.42 -4.41 3.81
CA ALA A 31 -39.25 -3.55 3.60
C ALA A 31 -39.68 -2.09 3.35
N ILE A 32 -40.71 -1.88 2.53
CA ILE A 32 -41.28 -0.55 2.25
C ILE A 32 -41.86 0.10 3.52
N ALA A 33 -42.62 -0.65 4.31
CA ALA A 33 -43.17 -0.20 5.59
C ALA A 33 -42.05 0.27 6.55
N SER A 34 -40.97 -0.52 6.62
CA SER A 34 -39.80 -0.23 7.48
C SER A 34 -39.01 0.99 7.01
N VAL A 35 -38.95 1.24 5.69
CA VAL A 35 -38.25 2.41 5.11
C VAL A 35 -39.08 3.69 5.19
N LYS A 36 -40.41 3.62 5.10
CA LYS A 36 -41.25 4.83 5.17
C LYS A 36 -41.94 5.06 6.51
N GLY A 37 -41.81 4.13 7.45
CA GLY A 37 -42.51 4.19 8.74
C GLY A 37 -44.04 4.17 8.58
N LYS A 38 -44.55 3.50 7.53
CA LYS A 38 -45.99 3.36 7.26
C LYS A 38 -46.48 1.99 7.75
N ARG A 39 -47.77 1.89 8.10
CA ARG A 39 -48.37 0.61 8.49
C ARG A 39 -48.54 -0.25 7.24
N LEU A 40 -48.36 -1.57 7.40
CA LEU A 40 -48.40 -2.51 6.28
C LEU A 40 -49.78 -2.54 5.58
N GLU A 41 -50.85 -2.30 6.34
CA GLU A 41 -52.23 -2.20 5.84
C GLU A 41 -52.45 -1.01 4.89
N ASP A 42 -51.60 0.02 4.97
CA ASP A 42 -51.68 1.24 4.15
C ASP A 42 -50.84 1.12 2.86
N ILE A 43 -50.24 -0.05 2.56
CA ILE A 43 -49.36 -0.28 1.42
C ILE A 43 -50.01 -1.29 0.47
N HIS A 44 -50.51 -0.80 -0.67
CA HIS A 44 -51.16 -1.60 -1.68
C HIS A 44 -50.27 -1.79 -2.91
N ALA A 45 -50.54 -2.82 -3.72
CA ALA A 45 -49.79 -3.11 -4.94
C ALA A 45 -49.76 -1.91 -5.91
N THR A 46 -50.85 -1.14 -5.96
CA THR A 46 -51.01 0.04 -6.80
C THR A 46 -50.47 1.33 -6.19
N SER A 47 -50.01 1.30 -4.92
CA SER A 47 -49.43 2.48 -4.28
C SER A 47 -48.18 2.91 -5.05
N THR A 48 -48.13 4.18 -5.43
CA THR A 48 -47.00 4.77 -6.13
C THR A 48 -45.84 5.03 -5.18
N MET A 49 -44.62 4.74 -5.62
CA MET A 49 -43.41 4.88 -4.81
C MET A 49 -43.19 6.34 -4.43
N VAL A 50 -43.27 7.26 -5.39
CA VAL A 50 -43.02 8.69 -5.13
C VAL A 50 -44.28 9.41 -4.61
N GLY A 51 -45.43 9.20 -5.25
CA GLY A 51 -46.66 9.96 -4.93
C GLY A 51 -47.30 9.54 -3.61
N ASP A 52 -47.65 8.27 -3.47
CA ASP A 52 -48.41 7.76 -2.31
C ASP A 52 -47.50 7.42 -1.13
N LEU A 53 -46.30 6.90 -1.42
CA LEU A 53 -45.37 6.44 -0.40
C LEU A 53 -44.26 7.45 -0.08
N GLY A 54 -44.09 8.50 -0.90
CA GLY A 54 -43.16 9.60 -0.64
C GLY A 54 -41.69 9.20 -0.72
N PHE A 55 -41.32 8.25 -1.60
CA PHE A 55 -39.93 7.87 -1.81
C PHE A 55 -39.14 8.96 -2.54
N ASP A 56 -37.96 9.25 -1.99
CA ASP A 56 -36.93 10.12 -2.56
C ASP A 56 -35.65 9.29 -2.85
N SER A 57 -34.63 9.91 -3.44
CA SER A 57 -33.39 9.21 -3.82
C SER A 57 -32.66 8.55 -2.65
N LEU A 58 -32.80 9.10 -1.43
CA LEU A 58 -32.17 8.57 -0.23
C LEU A 58 -32.94 7.34 0.30
N SER A 59 -34.26 7.44 0.41
CA SER A 59 -35.11 6.32 0.84
C SER A 59 -35.21 5.19 -0.18
N LEU A 60 -35.03 5.47 -1.49
CA LEU A 60 -34.84 4.41 -2.50
C LEU A 60 -33.53 3.64 -2.30
N THR A 61 -32.47 4.33 -1.87
CA THR A 61 -31.19 3.68 -1.52
C THR A 61 -31.34 2.79 -0.29
N GLU A 62 -32.11 3.23 0.71
CA GLU A 62 -32.42 2.42 1.90
C GLU A 62 -33.25 1.18 1.55
N LEU A 63 -34.25 1.33 0.66
CA LEU A 63 -35.06 0.21 0.18
C LEU A 63 -34.23 -0.78 -0.62
N LEU A 64 -33.34 -0.31 -1.49
CA LEU A 64 -32.41 -1.16 -2.23
C LEU A 64 -31.60 -2.05 -1.30
N VAL A 65 -30.97 -1.46 -0.27
CA VAL A 65 -30.19 -2.20 0.73
C VAL A 65 -31.05 -3.23 1.47
N ALA A 66 -32.29 -2.87 1.83
CA ALA A 66 -33.21 -3.77 2.53
C ALA A 66 -33.66 -4.96 1.66
N LEU A 67 -33.87 -4.73 0.36
CA LEU A 67 -34.23 -5.77 -0.59
C LEU A 67 -33.02 -6.65 -0.95
N GLU A 68 -31.83 -6.06 -1.15
CA GLU A 68 -30.61 -6.82 -1.47
C GLU A 68 -30.20 -7.78 -0.37
N ALA A 69 -30.41 -7.40 0.90
CA ALA A 69 -30.17 -8.25 2.04
C ALA A 69 -31.03 -9.52 2.05
N ARG A 70 -32.18 -9.50 1.36
CA ARG A 70 -33.17 -10.60 1.33
C ARG A 70 -33.18 -11.37 0.02
N TYR A 71 -32.96 -10.71 -1.11
CA TYR A 71 -33.15 -11.26 -2.45
C TYR A 71 -31.85 -11.34 -3.27
N GLY A 72 -30.71 -10.94 -2.71
CA GLY A 72 -29.44 -10.87 -3.43
C GLY A 72 -29.31 -9.56 -4.20
N THR A 73 -28.26 -9.43 -5.02
CA THR A 73 -27.96 -8.17 -5.72
C THR A 73 -29.09 -7.76 -6.65
N LEU A 74 -29.56 -6.52 -6.52
CA LEU A 74 -30.58 -5.93 -7.38
C LEU A 74 -29.97 -4.75 -8.13
N GLU A 75 -30.29 -4.61 -9.41
CA GLU A 75 -29.82 -3.48 -10.19
C GLU A 75 -30.44 -2.16 -9.68
N PRO A 76 -29.63 -1.17 -9.26
CA PRO A 76 -30.15 0.07 -8.66
C PRO A 76 -31.07 0.84 -9.60
N THR A 77 -30.79 0.81 -10.90
CA THR A 77 -31.60 1.47 -11.93
C THR A 77 -32.96 0.80 -12.10
N ALA A 78 -33.04 -0.52 -11.98
CA ALA A 78 -34.29 -1.27 -12.09
C ALA A 78 -35.25 -0.95 -10.93
N LEU A 79 -34.71 -0.71 -9.71
CA LEU A 79 -35.54 -0.25 -8.59
C LEU A 79 -35.98 1.21 -8.76
N GLN A 80 -35.13 2.07 -9.35
CA GLN A 80 -35.48 3.47 -9.62
C GLN A 80 -36.58 3.62 -10.69
N GLU A 81 -36.65 2.67 -11.63
CA GLU A 81 -37.69 2.61 -12.66
C GLU A 81 -39.04 2.07 -12.14
N CYS A 82 -39.08 1.52 -10.91
CA CYS A 82 -40.31 1.04 -10.30
C CYS A 82 -41.22 2.21 -9.91
N ILE A 83 -42.42 2.25 -10.51
CA ILE A 83 -43.40 3.31 -10.26
C ILE A 83 -44.32 2.94 -9.09
N THR A 84 -44.64 1.66 -8.95
CA THR A 84 -45.58 1.10 -7.96
C THR A 84 -44.95 0.00 -7.11
N VAL A 85 -45.59 -0.32 -5.98
CA VAL A 85 -45.20 -1.46 -5.12
C VAL A 85 -45.19 -2.78 -5.92
N ALA A 86 -46.14 -2.98 -6.83
CA ALA A 86 -46.18 -4.17 -7.70
C ALA A 86 -44.97 -4.29 -8.62
N ASP A 87 -44.37 -3.17 -9.05
CA ASP A 87 -43.15 -3.18 -9.87
C ASP A 87 -41.96 -3.71 -9.06
N VAL A 88 -41.85 -3.28 -7.80
CA VAL A 88 -40.81 -3.75 -6.87
C VAL A 88 -41.00 -5.24 -6.53
N GLU A 89 -42.24 -5.69 -6.36
CA GLU A 89 -42.57 -7.10 -6.15
C GLU A 89 -42.14 -7.97 -7.35
N ARG A 90 -42.39 -7.50 -8.57
CA ARG A 90 -41.94 -8.19 -9.79
C ARG A 90 -40.42 -8.19 -9.94
N LEU A 91 -39.75 -7.11 -9.56
CA LEU A 91 -38.29 -6.98 -9.65
C LEU A 91 -37.59 -8.07 -8.82
N VAL A 92 -38.08 -8.35 -7.61
CA VAL A 92 -37.45 -9.33 -6.72
C VAL A 92 -37.82 -10.78 -7.03
N ASP A 93 -38.99 -11.04 -7.63
CA ASP A 93 -39.40 -12.38 -8.06
C ASP A 93 -38.51 -12.92 -9.20
N VAL A 94 -38.03 -12.04 -10.09
CA VAL A 94 -37.11 -12.42 -11.18
C VAL A 94 -35.71 -12.79 -10.66
N ALA A 95 -35.32 -12.29 -9.49
CA ALA A 95 -34.02 -12.57 -8.86
C ALA A 95 -33.97 -13.90 -8.08
N ALA A 96 -35.10 -14.58 -7.88
CA ALA A 96 -35.25 -15.71 -6.96
C ALA A 96 -34.97 -17.12 -7.56
N VAL A 97 -34.49 -17.24 -8.80
CA VAL A 97 -34.20 -18.57 -9.40
C VAL A 97 -32.84 -19.10 -8.91
N PRO A 98 -32.77 -20.25 -8.20
CA PRO A 98 -31.54 -20.73 -7.58
C PRO A 98 -30.63 -21.46 -8.59
N SER A 99 -29.37 -21.03 -8.71
CA SER A 99 -28.37 -21.74 -9.51
C SER A 99 -27.69 -22.86 -8.71
N VAL A 100 -27.72 -24.07 -9.27
CA VAL A 100 -27.10 -25.30 -8.77
C VAL A 100 -25.59 -25.30 -9.04
N ARG A 101 -24.80 -25.76 -8.06
CA ARG A 101 -23.34 -25.75 -8.02
C ARG A 101 -22.71 -27.07 -8.53
N PRO A 102 -21.75 -27.07 -9.47
CA PRO A 102 -20.84 -28.21 -9.71
C PRO A 102 -19.42 -27.98 -9.14
N PRO A 103 -18.58 -29.03 -9.04
CA PRO A 103 -17.34 -29.04 -8.26
C PRO A 103 -16.14 -28.36 -8.97
N ALA A 104 -15.08 -28.15 -8.19
CA ALA A 104 -14.00 -27.18 -8.42
C ALA A 104 -12.94 -27.52 -9.51
N ALA A 105 -12.31 -26.43 -9.98
CA ALA A 105 -11.06 -26.23 -10.77
C ALA A 105 -11.14 -26.24 -12.32
N PRO A 106 -10.27 -25.53 -13.08
CA PRO A 106 -9.35 -24.40 -12.78
C PRO A 106 -9.83 -23.06 -13.40
N SER A 107 -9.12 -21.96 -13.15
CA SER A 107 -9.55 -20.58 -13.47
C SER A 107 -9.91 -20.37 -14.96
N ARG A 108 -11.15 -19.92 -15.20
CA ARG A 108 -11.67 -19.51 -16.51
C ARG A 108 -12.50 -18.22 -16.35
N TYR A 109 -11.85 -17.11 -16.05
CA TYR A 109 -12.45 -15.81 -16.36
C TYR A 109 -11.98 -15.37 -17.75
N GLN A 110 -12.73 -15.78 -18.75
CA GLN A 110 -13.01 -14.95 -19.92
C GLN A 110 -14.50 -14.63 -19.85
N ILE A 111 -14.85 -13.39 -19.55
CA ILE A 111 -16.23 -12.91 -19.62
C ILE A 111 -16.26 -11.75 -20.61
N GLN A 112 -16.98 -11.98 -21.70
CA GLN A 112 -17.44 -10.98 -22.66
C GLN A 112 -18.30 -9.95 -21.94
N GLY A 113 -17.90 -8.68 -22.04
CA GLY A 113 -18.66 -7.56 -21.50
C GLY A 113 -19.92 -7.26 -22.30
N GLN A 114 -20.93 -6.72 -21.63
CA GLN A 114 -21.94 -5.90 -22.27
C GLN A 114 -22.09 -4.55 -21.55
N SER A 115 -21.61 -3.53 -22.27
CA SER A 115 -22.06 -2.13 -22.34
C SER A 115 -22.43 -1.40 -21.05
N HIS A 116 -21.41 -0.79 -20.45
CA HIS A 116 -21.58 0.56 -19.89
C HIS A 116 -21.73 1.56 -21.05
N ALA A 117 -22.59 2.57 -20.89
CA ALA A 117 -22.56 3.75 -21.75
C ALA A 117 -21.11 4.22 -21.94
N ALA A 118 -20.69 4.36 -23.20
CA ALA A 118 -19.30 4.53 -23.58
C ALA A 118 -18.64 5.72 -22.87
N LYS A 119 -17.85 5.41 -21.83
CA LYS A 119 -16.73 6.28 -21.44
C LYS A 119 -15.82 6.35 -22.67
N PRO A 120 -15.29 7.54 -23.06
CA PRO A 120 -14.36 7.61 -24.18
C PRO A 120 -13.22 6.62 -23.91
N GLU A 121 -13.13 5.60 -24.78
CA GLU A 121 -12.06 4.61 -24.75
C GLU A 121 -10.75 5.37 -24.92
N VAL A 122 -9.91 5.26 -23.89
CA VAL A 122 -8.53 5.70 -23.97
C VAL A 122 -7.84 4.77 -24.96
N PRO A 123 -7.24 5.28 -26.05
CA PRO A 123 -6.53 4.42 -26.99
C PRO A 123 -5.41 3.68 -26.23
N GLU A 124 -5.50 2.36 -26.18
CA GLU A 124 -4.40 1.55 -25.67
C GLU A 124 -3.25 1.61 -26.67
N LEU A 125 -2.14 2.19 -26.24
CA LEU A 125 -0.94 2.25 -27.08
C LEU A 125 -0.31 0.85 -27.19
N PRO A 126 0.35 0.52 -28.31
CA PRO A 126 1.11 -0.72 -28.43
C PRO A 126 2.12 -0.87 -27.29
N ASP A 127 2.37 -2.09 -26.82
CA ASP A 127 3.25 -2.35 -25.67
C ASP A 127 4.65 -1.75 -25.84
N PHE A 128 5.21 -1.79 -27.06
CA PHE A 128 6.51 -1.17 -27.35
C PHE A 128 6.52 0.36 -27.16
N VAL A 129 5.38 1.03 -27.38
CA VAL A 129 5.20 2.46 -27.15
C VAL A 129 5.01 2.72 -25.66
N LYS A 130 4.17 1.92 -24.97
CA LYS A 130 3.97 1.98 -23.51
C LYS A 130 5.30 1.83 -22.78
N ASP A 131 6.10 0.82 -23.12
CA ASP A 131 7.40 0.55 -22.49
C ASP A 131 8.43 1.64 -22.76
N SER A 132 8.49 2.13 -24.00
CA SER A 132 9.40 3.23 -24.37
C SER A 132 9.02 4.54 -23.67
N GLY A 133 7.73 4.83 -23.54
CA GLY A 133 7.23 6.00 -22.84
C GLY A 133 7.38 5.90 -21.32
N LYS A 134 7.14 4.73 -20.71
CA LYS A 134 7.42 4.47 -19.29
C LYS A 134 8.89 4.69 -18.97
N LYS A 135 9.81 4.20 -19.82
CA LYS A 135 11.26 4.43 -19.69
C LYS A 135 11.62 5.92 -19.82
N LEU A 136 11.00 6.65 -20.74
CA LEU A 136 11.24 8.08 -20.92
C LEU A 136 10.75 8.90 -19.72
N ILE A 137 9.53 8.64 -19.23
CA ILE A 137 8.99 9.28 -18.02
C ILE A 137 9.83 8.94 -16.81
N GLY A 138 10.24 7.67 -16.68
CA GLY A 138 11.18 7.24 -15.64
C GLY A 138 12.44 8.10 -15.64
N LYS A 139 13.11 8.22 -16.80
CA LYS A 139 14.31 9.06 -16.95
C LYS A 139 14.05 10.55 -16.63
N VAL A 140 12.92 11.11 -17.04
CA VAL A 140 12.57 12.51 -16.74
C VAL A 140 12.33 12.70 -15.24
N GLN A 141 11.65 11.76 -14.59
CA GLN A 141 11.46 11.78 -13.14
C GLN A 141 12.78 11.60 -12.40
N ASP A 142 13.65 10.70 -12.87
CA ASP A 142 14.95 10.46 -12.26
C ASP A 142 15.87 11.66 -12.38
N PHE A 143 15.85 12.36 -13.53
CA PHE A 143 16.55 13.64 -13.68
C PHE A 143 15.94 14.73 -12.78
N PHE A 144 14.62 14.85 -12.74
CA PHE A 144 13.93 15.83 -11.91
C PHE A 144 14.26 15.64 -10.42
N TYR A 145 14.07 14.42 -9.90
CA TYR A 145 14.34 14.14 -8.49
C TYR A 145 15.84 14.04 -8.23
N GLY A 146 16.59 13.25 -8.99
CA GLY A 146 18.01 13.01 -8.78
C GLY A 146 18.89 14.24 -9.00
N ASP A 147 18.81 14.87 -10.17
CA ASP A 147 19.75 15.93 -10.57
C ASP A 147 19.27 17.34 -10.20
N MET A 148 17.97 17.60 -10.35
CA MET A 148 17.41 18.94 -10.07
C MET A 148 17.06 19.13 -8.60
N MET A 149 16.33 18.19 -7.99
CA MET A 149 15.86 18.32 -6.60
C MET A 149 16.85 17.79 -5.57
N LYS A 150 17.68 16.79 -5.90
CA LYS A 150 18.70 16.19 -5.03
C LYS A 150 18.18 15.85 -3.62
N PRO A 151 17.09 15.07 -3.49
CA PRO A 151 16.48 14.75 -2.21
C PRO A 151 17.42 13.94 -1.33
N LYS A 152 17.26 14.08 -0.02
CA LYS A 152 17.89 13.20 0.97
C LYS A 152 16.99 11.97 1.14
N VAL A 153 17.49 10.80 0.76
CA VAL A 153 16.77 9.53 0.92
C VAL A 153 17.53 8.64 1.90
N SER A 154 16.87 8.19 2.95
CA SER A 154 17.41 7.21 3.90
C SER A 154 16.47 6.02 4.07
N GLY A 155 16.99 4.90 4.55
CA GLY A 155 16.17 3.72 4.84
C GLY A 155 15.97 2.72 3.71
N ARG A 156 16.65 2.86 2.56
CA ARG A 156 16.51 1.88 1.45
C ARG A 156 16.85 0.44 1.84
N ALA A 157 17.71 0.25 2.84
CA ALA A 157 18.03 -1.06 3.41
C ALA A 157 16.83 -1.77 4.09
N TYR A 158 15.71 -1.06 4.32
CA TYR A 158 14.46 -1.66 4.82
C TYR A 158 13.51 -2.12 3.72
N ILE A 159 13.79 -1.82 2.45
CA ILE A 159 12.96 -2.27 1.33
C ILE A 159 13.06 -3.79 1.23
N PRO A 160 11.96 -4.54 1.37
CA PRO A 160 12.00 -5.99 1.29
C PRO A 160 12.31 -6.43 -0.14
N HIS A 161 13.23 -7.37 -0.27
CA HIS A 161 13.65 -7.92 -1.55
C HIS A 161 12.73 -9.07 -1.97
N ASN A 162 12.34 -9.11 -3.25
CA ASN A 162 11.48 -10.16 -3.85
C ASN A 162 10.11 -10.36 -3.18
N ARG A 163 9.58 -9.33 -2.53
CA ARG A 163 8.24 -9.35 -1.95
C ARG A 163 7.46 -8.12 -2.40
N ASN A 164 6.21 -8.36 -2.79
CA ASN A 164 5.27 -7.28 -3.04
C ASN A 164 4.79 -6.76 -1.70
N THR A 165 4.70 -5.44 -1.58
CA THR A 165 4.24 -4.78 -0.36
C THR A 165 3.18 -3.75 -0.65
N ILE A 166 2.47 -3.35 0.40
CA ILE A 166 1.70 -2.12 0.39
C ILE A 166 2.60 -1.02 0.92
N VAL A 167 3.11 -0.16 0.03
CA VAL A 167 3.83 1.05 0.42
C VAL A 167 2.82 2.06 0.94
N VAL A 168 3.04 2.54 2.16
CA VAL A 168 2.22 3.58 2.78
C VAL A 168 3.03 4.83 3.00
N ALA A 169 2.50 5.97 2.55
CA ALA A 169 3.15 7.26 2.74
C ALA A 169 2.17 8.34 3.20
N ASN A 170 2.69 9.41 3.80
CA ASN A 170 1.93 10.64 4.00
C ASN A 170 1.74 11.38 2.67
N HIS A 171 0.66 12.16 2.56
CA HIS A 171 0.33 12.86 1.32
C HIS A 171 0.13 14.36 1.54
N ALA A 172 1.05 15.20 1.05
CA ALA A 172 1.02 16.65 1.18
C ALA A 172 1.17 17.40 -0.16
N SER A 173 1.56 16.72 -1.25
CA SER A 173 1.88 17.34 -2.53
C SER A 173 1.63 16.41 -3.73
N HIS A 174 1.56 16.99 -4.92
CA HIS A 174 1.55 16.21 -6.17
C HIS A 174 2.89 15.57 -6.49
N LEU A 175 3.97 16.08 -5.89
CA LEU A 175 5.30 15.49 -6.02
C LEU A 175 5.40 14.13 -5.33
N ASP A 176 4.55 13.85 -4.34
CA ASP A 176 4.70 12.67 -3.47
C ASP A 176 4.79 11.36 -4.24
N MET A 177 3.97 11.21 -5.28
CA MET A 177 3.88 10.01 -6.10
C MET A 177 5.19 9.69 -6.81
N GLY A 178 5.71 10.66 -7.56
CA GLY A 178 7.01 10.50 -8.23
C GLY A 178 8.15 10.41 -7.22
N PHE A 179 8.01 11.10 -6.08
CA PHE A 179 9.04 11.10 -5.06
C PHE A 179 9.15 9.75 -4.32
N VAL A 180 8.03 9.08 -4.02
CA VAL A 180 8.04 7.71 -3.49
C VAL A 180 8.72 6.77 -4.48
N ARG A 181 8.34 6.81 -5.76
CA ARG A 181 8.98 5.99 -6.81
C ARG A 181 10.50 6.20 -6.82
N HIS A 182 10.95 7.46 -6.83
CA HIS A 182 12.37 7.79 -6.79
C HIS A 182 13.06 7.34 -5.48
N ALA A 183 12.40 7.52 -4.34
CA ALA A 183 12.93 7.13 -3.03
C ALA A 183 13.13 5.61 -2.95
N LEU A 184 12.22 4.83 -3.51
CA LEU A 184 12.31 3.37 -3.55
C LEU A 184 13.34 2.83 -4.57
N GLY A 185 13.88 3.69 -5.45
CA GLY A 185 14.88 3.29 -6.44
C GLY A 185 14.34 2.23 -7.41
N PRO A 186 15.09 1.17 -7.73
CA PRO A 186 14.62 0.09 -8.62
C PRO A 186 13.31 -0.56 -8.16
N TYR A 187 13.10 -0.69 -6.85
CA TYR A 187 11.85 -1.24 -6.29
C TYR A 187 10.63 -0.35 -6.62
N GLY A 188 10.85 0.94 -6.85
CA GLY A 188 9.82 1.90 -7.21
C GLY A 188 9.30 1.78 -8.65
N GLU A 189 10.02 1.11 -9.54
CA GLU A 189 9.67 1.06 -10.98
C GLU A 189 8.35 0.34 -11.24
N ASP A 190 8.07 -0.70 -10.45
CA ASP A 190 6.87 -1.55 -10.58
C ASP A 190 5.75 -1.15 -9.61
N VAL A 191 5.93 -0.06 -8.85
CA VAL A 191 4.92 0.41 -7.90
C VAL A 191 3.69 0.90 -8.66
N VAL A 192 2.56 0.27 -8.40
CA VAL A 192 1.25 0.70 -8.88
C VAL A 192 0.61 1.57 -7.83
N SER A 193 0.25 2.79 -8.21
CA SER A 193 -0.39 3.72 -7.29
C SER A 193 -1.82 3.94 -7.72
N LEU A 194 -2.74 3.94 -6.76
CA LEU A 194 -4.12 4.26 -7.05
C LEU A 194 -4.34 5.77 -6.90
N ALA A 195 -4.50 6.47 -8.01
CA ALA A 195 -4.80 7.90 -8.02
C ALA A 195 -6.31 8.12 -8.18
N ALA A 196 -6.84 9.08 -7.43
CA ALA A 196 -8.23 9.47 -7.54
C ALA A 196 -8.51 10.14 -8.89
N GLN A 197 -9.57 9.68 -9.55
CA GLN A 197 -10.04 10.15 -10.85
C GLN A 197 -10.36 11.65 -10.83
N ASP A 198 -10.86 12.20 -9.73
CA ASP A 198 -11.40 13.56 -9.71
C ASP A 198 -10.38 14.71 -9.90
N TYR A 199 -9.07 14.48 -9.72
CA TYR A 199 -8.09 15.58 -9.78
C TYR A 199 -7.46 15.79 -11.18
N PHE A 200 -7.49 14.77 -12.05
CA PHE A 200 -6.87 14.81 -13.37
C PHE A 200 -7.90 14.90 -14.52
N PHE A 201 -9.19 14.89 -14.20
CA PHE A 201 -10.29 14.67 -15.14
C PHE A 201 -11.11 15.93 -15.47
N GLU A 202 -10.56 17.12 -15.21
CA GLU A 202 -11.14 18.35 -15.75
C GLU A 202 -10.37 18.78 -17.01
N ARG A 203 -10.92 18.34 -18.16
CA ARG A 203 -10.83 18.96 -19.52
C ARG A 203 -9.97 18.35 -20.63
N GLU A 204 -9.08 17.38 -20.40
CA GLU A 204 -8.13 16.99 -21.47
C GLU A 204 -7.90 15.46 -21.59
N SER A 205 -8.54 14.83 -22.58
CA SER A 205 -8.51 13.39 -22.88
C SER A 205 -7.11 12.80 -23.10
N TRP A 206 -6.18 13.57 -23.66
CA TRP A 206 -4.78 13.15 -23.88
C TRP A 206 -3.98 12.95 -22.58
N LYS A 207 -4.30 13.68 -21.50
CA LYS A 207 -3.66 13.50 -20.19
C LYS A 207 -4.05 12.15 -19.58
N ARG A 208 -5.32 11.76 -19.70
CA ARG A 208 -5.81 10.46 -19.25
C ARG A 208 -5.10 9.31 -19.98
N THR A 209 -5.02 9.39 -21.31
CA THR A 209 -4.26 8.44 -22.14
C THR A 209 -2.79 8.39 -21.74
N PHE A 210 -2.18 9.54 -21.45
CA PHE A 210 -0.79 9.59 -21.03
C PHE A 210 -0.57 8.93 -19.65
N PHE A 211 -1.43 9.18 -18.67
CA PHE A 211 -1.28 8.63 -17.32
C PHE A 211 -1.64 7.14 -17.24
N GLU A 212 -2.72 6.68 -17.88
CA GLU A 212 -3.10 5.26 -17.85
C GLU A 212 -2.11 4.37 -18.65
N ASN A 213 -1.47 4.90 -19.70
CA ASN A 213 -0.52 4.13 -20.53
C ASN A 213 0.95 4.29 -20.11
N PHE A 214 1.36 5.44 -19.56
CA PHE A 214 2.77 5.72 -19.27
C PHE A 214 3.10 5.92 -17.79
N THR A 215 2.11 5.87 -16.89
CA THR A 215 2.34 5.78 -15.44
C THR A 215 1.62 4.56 -14.89
N ASN A 216 2.15 3.92 -13.85
CA ASN A 216 1.48 2.77 -13.19
C ASN A 216 0.30 3.25 -12.32
N LEU A 217 -0.57 4.11 -12.87
CA LEU A 217 -1.72 4.71 -12.21
C LEU A 217 -3.00 4.00 -12.66
N LYS A 218 -3.69 3.32 -11.75
CA LYS A 218 -5.07 2.87 -11.97
C LYS A 218 -6.02 3.93 -11.39
N ALA A 219 -6.92 4.45 -12.23
CA ALA A 219 -7.89 5.46 -11.84
C ALA A 219 -8.98 4.85 -10.93
N ILE A 220 -9.16 5.41 -9.73
CA ILE A 220 -10.29 5.11 -8.84
C ILE A 220 -11.36 6.19 -8.98
N ASP A 221 -12.59 5.79 -9.28
CA ASP A 221 -13.77 6.64 -9.11
C ASP A 221 -14.10 6.77 -7.61
N ARG A 222 -13.97 7.97 -7.02
CA ARG A 222 -14.31 8.20 -5.60
C ARG A 222 -15.81 8.11 -5.32
N LYS A 223 -16.65 8.20 -6.37
CA LYS A 223 -18.11 8.03 -6.28
C LYS A 223 -18.53 6.57 -6.39
N ALA A 224 -17.70 5.72 -6.98
CA ALA A 224 -17.84 4.28 -6.86
C ALA A 224 -17.38 3.90 -5.45
N GLY A 225 -18.32 3.55 -4.57
CA GLY A 225 -18.06 3.39 -3.13
C GLY A 225 -16.90 2.45 -2.75
N LEU A 226 -16.64 2.34 -1.45
CA LEU A 226 -15.51 1.61 -0.85
C LEU A 226 -15.18 0.24 -1.49
N ARG A 227 -16.21 -0.51 -1.91
CA ARG A 227 -16.08 -1.82 -2.59
C ARG A 227 -15.36 -1.77 -3.95
N ALA A 228 -15.51 -0.69 -4.72
CA ALA A 228 -14.84 -0.55 -6.01
C ALA A 228 -13.34 -0.28 -5.83
N SER A 229 -13.00 0.59 -4.88
CA SER A 229 -11.61 0.85 -4.48
C SER A 229 -10.91 -0.41 -3.96
N GLU A 230 -11.62 -1.22 -3.18
CA GLU A 230 -11.13 -2.48 -2.63
C GLU A 230 -10.87 -3.52 -3.74
N ARG A 231 -11.79 -3.71 -4.69
CA ARG A 231 -11.59 -4.62 -5.83
C ARG A 231 -10.39 -4.24 -6.69
N GLN A 232 -10.18 -2.94 -6.91
CA GLN A 232 -9.02 -2.48 -7.67
C GLN A 232 -7.71 -2.71 -6.92
N ALA A 233 -7.68 -2.43 -5.60
CA ALA A 233 -6.54 -2.74 -4.75
C ALA A 233 -6.23 -4.24 -4.73
N ALA A 234 -7.26 -5.08 -4.59
CA ALA A 234 -7.16 -6.53 -4.67
C ALA A 234 -6.51 -6.97 -5.97
N SER A 235 -6.96 -6.46 -7.11
CA SER A 235 -6.41 -6.82 -8.42
C SER A 235 -4.91 -6.53 -8.58
N VAL A 236 -4.39 -5.51 -7.89
CA VAL A 236 -2.96 -5.14 -7.91
C VAL A 236 -2.15 -6.04 -6.98
N ILE A 237 -2.69 -6.34 -5.82
CA ILE A 237 -2.04 -7.22 -4.84
C ILE A 237 -1.97 -8.66 -5.37
N GLU A 238 -3.09 -9.17 -5.91
CA GLU A 238 -3.20 -10.52 -6.45
C GLU A 238 -2.37 -10.74 -7.72
N SER A 239 -2.13 -9.68 -8.52
CA SER A 239 -1.22 -9.74 -9.67
C SER A 239 0.26 -9.77 -9.26
N GLY A 240 0.55 -9.74 -7.96
CA GLY A 240 1.91 -9.72 -7.45
C GLY A 240 2.62 -8.41 -7.76
N GLN A 241 1.93 -7.28 -7.68
CA GLN A 241 2.54 -5.96 -7.82
C GLN A 241 2.60 -5.24 -6.47
N THR A 242 3.63 -4.42 -6.30
CA THR A 242 3.74 -3.51 -5.15
C THR A 242 2.76 -2.35 -5.31
N MET A 243 2.01 -2.05 -4.25
CA MET A 243 0.95 -1.05 -4.28
C MET A 243 1.30 0.16 -3.42
N LEU A 244 1.21 1.38 -3.96
CA LEU A 244 1.29 2.60 -3.17
C LEU A 244 -0.10 3.09 -2.76
N ILE A 245 -0.28 3.29 -1.46
CA ILE A 245 -1.47 3.87 -0.84
C ILE A 245 -1.07 5.11 -0.01
N PHE A 246 -1.84 6.19 -0.16
CA PHE A 246 -1.87 7.28 0.80
C PHE A 246 -3.10 7.13 1.71
N PRO A 247 -2.94 6.48 2.87
CA PRO A 247 -4.08 6.04 3.68
C PRO A 247 -4.87 7.18 4.34
N GLU A 248 -4.39 8.43 4.28
CA GLU A 248 -5.17 9.63 4.64
C GLU A 248 -6.36 9.85 3.67
N GLY A 249 -6.21 9.41 2.42
CA GLY A 249 -7.23 9.49 1.36
C GLY A 249 -7.37 10.87 0.68
N THR A 250 -6.80 11.91 1.27
CA THR A 250 -6.70 13.26 0.69
C THR A 250 -5.35 13.87 1.03
N ARG A 251 -4.90 14.85 0.24
CA ARG A 251 -3.69 15.61 0.57
C ARG A 251 -3.93 16.45 1.81
N SER A 252 -2.98 16.40 2.74
CA SER A 252 -2.88 17.31 3.88
C SER A 252 -2.77 18.75 3.40
N VAL A 253 -3.51 19.63 4.06
CA VAL A 253 -3.53 21.08 3.79
C VAL A 253 -2.57 21.84 4.72
N ASP A 254 -2.36 21.31 5.92
CA ASP A 254 -1.54 21.89 6.98
C ASP A 254 -0.12 21.29 7.05
N GLY A 255 0.12 20.19 6.33
CA GLY A 255 1.40 19.47 6.31
C GLY A 255 1.52 18.43 7.43
N ASP A 256 0.46 18.21 8.23
CA ASP A 256 0.41 17.16 9.22
C ASP A 256 -0.06 15.82 8.64
N ILE A 257 0.27 14.75 9.35
CA ILE A 257 -0.08 13.37 8.98
C ILE A 257 -1.39 13.03 9.68
N HIS A 258 -2.48 12.98 8.90
CA HIS A 258 -3.82 12.68 9.41
C HIS A 258 -4.00 11.18 9.72
N GLU A 259 -5.19 10.82 10.18
CA GLU A 259 -5.55 9.44 10.49
C GLU A 259 -5.50 8.55 9.25
N PHE A 260 -4.90 7.37 9.40
CA PHE A 260 -4.84 6.38 8.33
C PHE A 260 -6.13 5.56 8.31
N LYS A 261 -6.76 5.47 7.13
CA LYS A 261 -8.02 4.74 6.97
C LYS A 261 -7.83 3.22 7.18
N PRO A 262 -8.78 2.52 7.82
CA PRO A 262 -8.65 1.08 8.12
C PRO A 262 -8.47 0.17 6.91
N LEU A 263 -8.85 0.63 5.72
CA LEU A 263 -8.74 -0.13 4.47
C LEU A 263 -7.32 -0.66 4.24
N VAL A 264 -6.29 0.11 4.59
CA VAL A 264 -4.89 -0.34 4.41
C VAL A 264 -4.56 -1.55 5.27
N GLY A 265 -5.01 -1.56 6.53
CA GLY A 265 -4.84 -2.70 7.43
C GLY A 265 -5.70 -3.90 7.02
N HIS A 266 -6.90 -3.65 6.49
CA HIS A 266 -7.74 -4.69 5.94
C HIS A 266 -7.07 -5.42 4.76
N LEU A 267 -6.56 -4.65 3.78
CA LEU A 267 -5.87 -5.21 2.62
C LEU A 267 -4.63 -6.02 3.04
N ALA A 268 -3.80 -5.48 3.95
CA ALA A 268 -2.60 -6.16 4.42
C ALA A 268 -2.91 -7.49 5.13
N LEU A 269 -3.88 -7.50 6.05
CA LEU A 269 -4.27 -8.69 6.80
C LEU A 269 -4.99 -9.73 5.95
N TYR A 270 -5.89 -9.30 5.07
CA TYR A 270 -6.72 -10.18 4.25
C TYR A 270 -5.90 -10.86 3.15
N TYR A 271 -5.06 -10.09 2.42
CA TYR A 271 -4.23 -10.61 1.34
C TYR A 271 -2.87 -11.13 1.82
N GLY A 272 -2.52 -10.96 3.10
CA GLY A 272 -1.27 -11.45 3.67
C GLY A 272 -0.05 -10.76 3.06
N VAL A 273 -0.07 -9.42 3.01
CA VAL A 273 0.97 -8.59 2.42
C VAL A 273 1.57 -7.64 3.45
N ASP A 274 2.89 -7.49 3.44
CA ASP A 274 3.61 -6.59 4.36
C ASP A 274 3.33 -5.11 4.01
N ILE A 275 3.41 -4.23 5.01
CA ILE A 275 3.29 -2.77 4.82
C ILE A 275 4.68 -2.13 4.89
N LEU A 276 5.08 -1.36 3.88
CA LEU A 276 6.33 -0.59 3.88
C LEU A 276 6.06 0.89 4.18
N PRO A 277 6.40 1.40 5.38
CA PRO A 277 6.17 2.79 5.74
C PRO A 277 7.23 3.72 5.15
N VAL A 278 6.77 4.83 4.57
CA VAL A 278 7.60 5.89 3.99
C VAL A 278 7.13 7.26 4.45
N TYR A 279 8.04 8.07 4.97
CA TYR A 279 7.78 9.48 5.24
C TYR A 279 8.34 10.37 4.13
N LEU A 280 7.56 11.37 3.72
CA LEU A 280 7.92 12.40 2.74
C LEU A 280 7.86 13.78 3.41
N GLY A 281 8.97 14.52 3.37
CA GLY A 281 9.09 15.88 3.88
C GLY A 281 9.52 16.86 2.80
N GLY A 282 9.06 18.11 2.93
CA GLY A 282 9.44 19.22 2.05
C GLY A 282 8.71 19.26 0.70
N THR A 283 7.86 18.29 0.37
CA THR A 283 7.20 18.19 -0.95
C THR A 283 6.15 19.28 -1.17
N ARG A 284 5.50 19.74 -0.09
CA ARG A 284 4.55 20.86 -0.13
C ARG A 284 5.29 22.18 -0.33
N GLU A 285 6.37 22.37 0.42
CA GLU A 285 7.20 23.55 0.40
C GLU A 285 7.97 23.69 -0.94
N ALA A 286 8.38 22.56 -1.52
CA ALA A 286 8.99 22.48 -2.84
C ALA A 286 8.03 22.87 -3.95
N MET A 287 6.77 22.41 -3.92
CA MET A 287 5.78 22.71 -4.97
C MET A 287 4.43 23.13 -4.38
N PRO A 288 4.32 24.39 -3.87
CA PRO A 288 3.08 24.88 -3.28
C PRO A 288 1.94 24.94 -4.30
N LYS A 289 0.69 24.92 -3.84
CA LYS A 289 -0.49 25.00 -4.71
C LYS A 289 -0.41 26.23 -5.62
N GLY A 290 -0.47 25.99 -6.93
CA GLY A 290 -0.40 27.04 -7.97
C GLY A 290 1.01 27.32 -8.51
N ALA A 291 2.07 26.77 -7.92
CA ALA A 291 3.43 26.87 -8.47
C ALA A 291 3.60 25.97 -9.71
N ARG A 292 4.29 26.48 -10.73
CA ARG A 292 4.66 25.72 -11.95
C ARG A 292 6.08 25.16 -11.91
N LEU A 293 6.92 25.67 -11.01
CA LEU A 293 8.32 25.27 -10.82
C LEU A 293 8.62 25.12 -9.32
N PRO A 294 9.57 24.23 -8.94
CA PRO A 294 9.96 24.05 -7.55
C PRO A 294 10.56 25.32 -6.94
N LYS A 295 10.10 25.71 -5.74
CA LYS A 295 10.59 26.90 -5.02
C LYS A 295 11.79 26.61 -4.11
N GLN A 296 11.94 25.37 -3.67
CA GLN A 296 13.07 24.91 -2.86
C GLN A 296 13.33 23.43 -3.11
N ARG A 297 14.47 22.93 -2.63
CA ARG A 297 15.01 21.61 -2.95
C ARG A 297 15.17 20.71 -1.72
N ASP A 298 14.74 21.16 -0.55
CA ASP A 298 14.85 20.42 0.71
C ASP A 298 13.80 19.30 0.80
N LEU A 299 13.95 18.30 -0.06
CA LEU A 299 13.14 17.09 -0.06
C LEU A 299 13.80 15.99 0.78
N VAL A 300 13.01 15.35 1.62
CA VAL A 300 13.47 14.23 2.45
C VAL A 300 12.51 13.07 2.30
N ALA A 301 13.04 11.88 2.00
CA ALA A 301 12.31 10.62 2.12
C ALA A 301 13.00 9.72 3.14
N ARG A 302 12.23 9.17 4.07
CA ARG A 302 12.73 8.21 5.08
C ARG A 302 11.88 6.96 5.00
N ILE A 303 12.52 5.83 4.72
CA ILE A 303 11.86 4.52 4.63
C ILE A 303 12.10 3.80 5.96
N GLY A 304 11.06 3.18 6.51
CA GLY A 304 11.14 2.40 7.76
C GLY A 304 11.09 0.89 7.52
N PRO A 305 11.31 0.09 8.58
CA PRO A 305 11.15 -1.36 8.54
C PRO A 305 9.76 -1.73 8.02
N ALA A 306 9.69 -2.78 7.22
CA ALA A 306 8.41 -3.34 6.81
C ALA A 306 7.66 -3.86 8.05
N PHE A 307 6.39 -3.47 8.18
CA PHE A 307 5.48 -4.05 9.14
C PHE A 307 4.99 -5.38 8.59
N THR A 308 5.54 -6.47 9.09
CA THR A 308 5.34 -7.80 8.49
C THR A 308 3.99 -8.38 8.84
N VAL A 309 3.46 -9.27 8.00
CA VAL A 309 2.21 -10.00 8.26
C VAL A 309 2.28 -10.78 9.57
N ALA A 310 3.44 -11.35 9.90
CA ALA A 310 3.66 -12.06 11.16
C ALA A 310 3.48 -11.13 12.36
N GLU A 311 4.07 -9.93 12.33
CA GLU A 311 3.91 -8.93 13.38
C GLU A 311 2.49 -8.38 13.44
N MET A 312 1.86 -8.11 12.30
CA MET A 312 0.48 -7.67 12.22
C MET A 312 -0.46 -8.68 12.89
N LYS A 313 -0.32 -9.97 12.57
CA LYS A 313 -1.11 -11.06 13.18
C LYS A 313 -0.84 -11.20 14.67
N ARG A 314 0.43 -11.08 15.09
CA ARG A 314 0.84 -11.14 16.50
C ARG A 314 0.22 -10.00 17.31
N LEU A 315 0.34 -8.75 16.83
CA LEU A 315 -0.13 -7.55 17.53
C LEU A 315 -1.65 -7.42 17.56
N THR A 316 -2.35 -8.05 16.62
CA THR A 316 -3.81 -8.06 16.53
C THR A 316 -4.44 -9.39 16.96
N ALA A 317 -3.69 -10.26 17.62
CA ALA A 317 -4.18 -11.55 18.09
C ALA A 317 -5.42 -11.38 18.99
N GLY A 318 -6.50 -12.13 18.68
CA GLY A 318 -7.77 -12.06 19.40
C GLY A 318 -8.70 -10.91 19.00
N MET A 319 -8.29 -10.02 18.09
CA MET A 319 -9.16 -8.95 17.58
C MET A 319 -10.05 -9.44 16.43
N LYS A 320 -11.25 -8.86 16.29
CA LYS A 320 -12.05 -9.02 15.07
C LYS A 320 -11.37 -8.30 13.91
N LEU A 321 -11.55 -8.79 12.68
CA LEU A 321 -10.89 -8.23 11.49
C LEU A 321 -11.04 -6.71 11.36
N ALA A 322 -12.21 -6.15 11.67
CA ALA A 322 -12.46 -4.71 11.60
C ALA A 322 -11.62 -3.91 12.63
N ASP A 323 -11.43 -4.46 13.83
CA ASP A 323 -10.62 -3.84 14.88
C ASP A 323 -9.13 -4.02 14.58
N ALA A 324 -8.74 -5.22 14.12
CA ALA A 324 -7.38 -5.50 13.65
C ALA A 324 -6.96 -4.57 12.50
N SER A 325 -7.86 -4.33 11.55
CA SER A 325 -7.61 -3.42 10.42
C SER A 325 -7.38 -1.97 10.87
N ARG A 326 -8.16 -1.52 11.86
CA ARG A 326 -7.99 -0.19 12.49
C ARG A 326 -6.66 -0.10 13.22
N GLU A 327 -6.29 -1.13 13.97
CA GLU A 327 -5.04 -1.16 14.72
C GLU A 327 -3.81 -1.21 13.83
N VAL A 328 -3.83 -2.02 12.76
CA VAL A 328 -2.74 -2.06 11.77
C VAL A 328 -2.58 -0.70 11.09
N ALA A 329 -3.68 -0.05 10.69
CA ALA A 329 -3.63 1.28 10.10
C ALA A 329 -3.05 2.32 11.08
N ARG A 330 -3.43 2.27 12.36
CA ARG A 330 -2.88 3.11 13.42
C ARG A 330 -1.37 2.90 13.60
N LEU A 331 -0.90 1.65 13.68
CA LEU A 331 0.52 1.32 13.83
C LEU A 331 1.34 1.72 12.60
N ALA A 332 0.79 1.53 11.39
CA ALA A 332 1.41 2.00 10.16
C ALA A 332 1.56 3.54 10.16
N ARG A 333 0.56 4.27 10.66
CA ARG A 333 0.65 5.73 10.85
C ARG A 333 1.74 6.10 11.86
N GLU A 334 1.80 5.42 13.00
CA GLU A 334 2.84 5.66 14.01
C GLU A 334 4.25 5.42 13.46
N ALA A 335 4.43 4.42 12.59
CA ALA A 335 5.69 4.21 11.89
C ALA A 335 6.06 5.40 10.99
N VAL A 336 5.12 5.94 10.21
CA VAL A 336 5.35 7.13 9.37
C VAL A 336 5.63 8.37 10.24
N LEU A 337 4.96 8.53 11.39
CA LEU A 337 5.23 9.60 12.35
C LEU A 337 6.60 9.48 13.01
N ALA A 338 7.05 8.27 13.35
CA ALA A 338 8.41 8.03 13.84
C ALA A 338 9.43 8.46 12.78
N LEU A 339 9.21 8.08 11.52
CA LEU A 339 10.05 8.48 10.41
C LEU A 339 10.08 10.01 10.24
N ARG A 340 8.96 10.73 10.41
CA ARG A 340 8.93 12.22 10.43
C ARG A 340 9.90 12.80 11.45
N ARG A 341 9.99 12.22 12.65
CA ARG A 341 10.93 12.62 13.72
C ARG A 341 12.35 12.12 13.49
N GLY A 342 12.56 11.28 12.48
CA GLY A 342 13.83 10.64 12.18
C GLY A 342 14.16 9.43 13.01
N GLU A 343 13.14 8.81 13.55
CA GLU A 343 13.20 7.60 14.37
C GLU A 343 12.64 6.41 13.58
N VAL A 344 12.87 5.21 14.09
CA VAL A 344 12.33 3.97 13.53
C VAL A 344 11.49 3.24 14.58
N LEU A 345 10.27 2.84 14.21
CA LEU A 345 9.41 2.00 15.03
C LEU A 345 9.81 0.53 14.87
N GLU A 346 10.26 -0.11 15.96
CA GLU A 346 10.58 -1.55 15.99
C GLU A 346 9.35 -2.37 16.35
N PHE A 347 8.66 -2.91 15.33
CA PHE A 347 7.42 -3.68 15.51
C PHE A 347 7.60 -4.92 16.39
N GLU A 348 8.77 -5.57 16.37
CA GLU A 348 9.11 -6.72 17.24
C GLU A 348 8.99 -6.40 18.73
N SER A 349 9.36 -5.17 19.13
CA SER A 349 9.36 -4.75 20.53
C SER A 349 7.96 -4.46 21.10
N LEU A 350 6.96 -4.31 20.23
CA LEU A 350 5.59 -3.99 20.63
C LEU A 350 4.87 -5.23 21.18
N THR A 351 3.99 -5.04 22.16
CA THR A 351 3.12 -6.08 22.70
C THR A 351 1.65 -5.83 22.33
N PRO A 352 0.82 -6.87 22.18
CA PRO A 352 -0.59 -6.72 21.87
C PRO A 352 -1.30 -5.83 22.91
N GLY A 353 -2.09 -4.86 22.45
CA GLY A 353 -2.87 -3.98 23.31
C GLY A 353 -2.10 -2.82 23.96
N ASN A 354 -0.79 -2.70 23.73
CA ASN A 354 -0.04 -1.56 24.22
C ASN A 354 -0.35 -0.31 23.37
N LYS A 355 -0.92 0.73 24.00
CA LYS A 355 -1.32 1.97 23.30
C LYS A 355 -0.15 2.93 23.08
N GLU A 356 0.92 2.77 23.86
CA GLU A 356 2.10 3.62 23.77
C GLU A 356 3.22 2.89 23.04
N PRO A 357 3.69 3.41 21.89
CA PRO A 357 4.84 2.84 21.20
C PRO A 357 6.07 2.94 22.11
N VAL A 358 6.80 1.82 22.26
CA VAL A 358 8.13 1.82 22.86
C VAL A 358 9.02 2.78 22.06
N LYS A 359 9.83 3.60 22.75
CA LYS A 359 10.69 4.64 22.16
C LYS A 359 11.32 4.17 20.85
N ALA A 360 10.94 4.83 19.75
CA ALA A 360 11.54 4.61 18.45
C ALA A 360 13.04 4.89 18.54
N LYS A 361 13.89 3.95 18.10
CA LYS A 361 15.34 4.15 18.13
C LYS A 361 15.72 5.15 17.05
N THR A 362 16.64 6.04 17.37
CA THR A 362 17.23 7.01 16.44
C THR A 362 18.31 6.38 15.55
N GLU A 363 18.46 5.05 15.58
CA GLU A 363 19.57 4.38 14.91
C GLU A 363 19.33 4.23 13.41
N HIS A 364 20.32 4.70 12.64
CA HIS A 364 20.30 4.69 11.19
C HIS A 364 20.24 3.24 10.67
N PRO A 365 19.51 2.92 9.59
CA PRO A 365 19.36 1.54 9.06
C PRO A 365 20.67 0.79 8.83
N LEU A 366 21.74 1.51 8.46
CA LEU A 366 23.08 0.93 8.35
C LEU A 366 23.63 0.46 9.71
N VAL A 367 23.31 1.12 10.81
CA VAL A 367 23.67 0.67 12.16
C VAL A 367 23.06 -0.71 12.43
N THR A 368 21.78 -0.90 12.11
CA THR A 368 21.13 -2.22 12.20
C THR A 368 21.82 -3.24 11.30
N LEU A 369 22.09 -2.89 10.04
CA LEU A 369 22.75 -3.78 9.09
C LEU A 369 24.15 -4.21 9.54
N PHE A 370 24.94 -3.26 10.07
CA PHE A 370 26.26 -3.56 10.62
C PHE A 370 26.17 -4.31 11.96
N GLY A 371 25.11 -4.13 12.74
CA GLY A 371 24.80 -4.96 13.90
C GLY A 371 24.49 -6.41 13.50
N ASP A 372 23.70 -6.62 12.43
CA ASP A 372 23.45 -7.95 11.86
C ASP A 372 24.75 -8.59 11.38
N LEU A 373 25.58 -7.82 10.67
CA LEU A 373 26.88 -8.27 10.22
C LEU A 373 27.77 -8.72 11.39
N GLN A 374 27.83 -7.93 12.47
CA GLN A 374 28.62 -8.29 13.66
C GLN A 374 28.14 -9.62 14.28
N ARG A 375 26.83 -9.89 14.26
CA ARG A 375 26.26 -11.16 14.76
C ARG A 375 26.61 -12.36 13.88
N LYS A 376 26.90 -12.14 12.59
CA LYS A 376 27.33 -13.19 11.64
C LYS A 376 28.85 -13.46 11.68
N PHE A 377 29.60 -12.75 12.51
CA PHE A 377 31.05 -12.91 12.59
C PHE A 377 31.46 -14.30 13.11
N HIS A 378 32.38 -14.96 12.40
CA HIS A 378 32.94 -16.24 12.80
C HIS A 378 34.45 -16.14 13.09
N PRO A 379 34.88 -16.08 14.36
CA PRO A 379 36.30 -15.89 14.72
C PRO A 379 37.24 -16.94 14.11
N ALA A 380 36.81 -18.21 14.04
CA ALA A 380 37.63 -19.30 13.52
C ALA A 380 37.89 -19.20 12.00
N SER A 381 37.15 -18.36 11.27
CA SER A 381 37.38 -18.09 9.86
C SER A 381 38.51 -17.07 9.62
N VAL A 382 39.00 -16.38 10.67
CA VAL A 382 39.99 -15.31 10.55
C VAL A 382 41.40 -15.87 10.65
N LYS A 383 42.14 -15.89 9.53
CA LYS A 383 43.54 -16.35 9.49
C LYS A 383 44.53 -15.30 10.01
N SER A 384 44.25 -14.03 9.75
CA SER A 384 45.06 -12.89 10.15
C SER A 384 44.17 -11.66 10.34
N PRO A 385 44.58 -10.66 11.15
CA PRO A 385 43.85 -9.41 11.27
C PRO A 385 43.62 -8.73 9.92
N LEU A 386 42.38 -8.27 9.68
CA LEU A 386 41.99 -7.56 8.46
C LEU A 386 41.08 -6.39 8.79
N SER A 387 41.18 -5.33 7.99
CA SER A 387 40.36 -4.14 8.06
C SER A 387 39.64 -3.89 6.73
N PHE A 388 38.34 -3.64 6.83
CA PHE A 388 37.44 -3.37 5.72
C PHE A 388 36.82 -2.00 5.89
N TYR A 389 36.98 -1.12 4.90
CA TYR A 389 36.37 0.21 4.90
C TYR A 389 35.28 0.30 3.82
N PHE A 390 34.06 0.57 4.24
CA PHE A 390 32.87 0.65 3.40
C PHE A 390 32.45 2.10 3.19
N THR A 391 32.19 2.46 1.94
CA THR A 391 31.51 3.70 1.55
C THR A 391 30.24 3.37 0.80
N LEU A 392 29.10 3.44 1.49
CA LEU A 392 27.79 3.00 1.00
C LEU A 392 26.95 4.17 0.46
N GLY A 393 27.42 4.81 -0.61
CA GLY A 393 26.80 6.01 -1.19
C GLY A 393 27.54 7.31 -0.85
N GLY A 394 26.82 8.44 -0.92
CA GLY A 394 27.39 9.79 -0.79
C GLY A 394 27.27 10.44 0.58
N ASP A 395 26.62 9.79 1.54
CA ASP A 395 26.40 10.32 2.89
C ASP A 395 27.60 9.99 3.81
N ASP A 396 27.97 10.92 4.69
CA ASP A 396 28.98 10.69 5.72
C ASP A 396 28.54 9.64 6.75
N MET A 397 27.23 9.47 6.95
CA MET A 397 26.64 8.41 7.79
C MET A 397 26.76 7.01 7.15
N ALA A 398 27.21 6.92 5.90
CA ALA A 398 27.35 5.68 5.15
C ALA A 398 28.81 5.17 5.06
N LYS A 399 29.68 5.71 5.91
CA LYS A 399 31.09 5.31 6.02
C LYS A 399 31.29 4.45 7.25
N TRP A 400 31.86 3.26 7.08
CA TRP A 400 32.00 2.26 8.14
C TRP A 400 33.32 1.53 8.01
N THR A 401 33.94 1.21 9.14
CA THR A 401 35.15 0.41 9.23
C THR A 401 34.85 -0.84 10.05
N VAL A 402 35.17 -2.01 9.50
CA VAL A 402 35.06 -3.31 10.16
C VAL A 402 36.47 -3.88 10.30
N THR A 403 36.88 -4.14 11.52
CA THR A 403 38.16 -4.77 11.83
C THR A 403 37.90 -6.14 12.40
N VAL A 404 38.42 -7.17 11.76
CA VAL A 404 38.31 -8.56 12.22
C VAL A 404 39.67 -9.05 12.68
N LYS A 405 39.68 -9.72 13.82
CA LYS A 405 40.84 -10.39 14.41
C LYS A 405 40.40 -11.75 14.95
N PRO A 406 41.32 -12.71 15.16
CA PRO A 406 40.97 -13.99 15.78
C PRO A 406 40.26 -13.82 17.14
N GLU A 407 40.54 -12.74 17.86
CA GLU A 407 39.98 -12.44 19.18
C GLU A 407 38.61 -11.74 19.13
N GLY A 408 38.18 -11.22 17.97
CA GLY A 408 36.92 -10.50 17.87
C GLY A 408 36.74 -9.66 16.60
N CYS A 409 35.52 -9.12 16.46
CA CYS A 409 35.14 -8.19 15.39
C CYS A 409 34.73 -6.84 16.00
N GLU A 410 35.38 -5.78 15.54
CA GLU A 410 35.09 -4.40 15.90
C GLU A 410 34.50 -3.67 14.70
N ILE A 411 33.35 -3.02 14.88
CA ILE A 411 32.69 -2.23 13.84
C ILE A 411 32.56 -0.79 14.33
N LYS A 412 33.13 0.14 13.57
CA LYS A 412 33.15 1.57 13.86
C LYS A 412 32.56 2.35 12.70
N ARG A 413 31.88 3.45 13.01
CA ARG A 413 31.49 4.44 12.00
C ARG A 413 32.66 5.32 11.63
N GLY A 414 32.75 5.68 10.35
CA GLY A 414 33.78 6.56 9.81
C GLY A 414 34.98 5.81 9.24
N LYS A 415 36.05 6.57 9.02
CA LYS A 415 37.31 6.07 8.45
C LYS A 415 38.09 5.23 9.47
N PRO A 416 38.97 4.32 9.01
CA PRO A 416 39.87 3.59 9.88
C PRO A 416 40.80 4.54 10.65
N ASP A 417 41.11 4.19 11.90
CA ASP A 417 41.93 5.00 12.82
C ASP A 417 43.34 5.31 12.25
N GLY A 418 43.87 4.44 11.37
CA GLY A 418 45.15 4.61 10.67
C GLY A 418 45.07 5.22 9.26
N GLY A 419 43.87 5.62 8.80
CA GLY A 419 43.66 6.23 7.48
C GLY A 419 43.69 5.28 6.28
N THR A 420 44.20 4.06 6.45
CA THR A 420 44.19 2.99 5.44
C THR A 420 43.42 1.77 5.95
N ALA A 421 42.76 1.05 5.04
CA ALA A 421 42.16 -0.26 5.30
C ALA A 421 42.71 -1.25 4.27
N ASP A 422 42.79 -2.52 4.64
CA ASP A 422 43.30 -3.59 3.76
C ASP A 422 42.39 -3.73 2.53
N CYS A 423 41.08 -3.73 2.76
CA CYS A 423 40.08 -3.72 1.72
C CYS A 423 39.16 -2.50 1.85
N VAL A 424 38.97 -1.79 0.74
CA VAL A 424 38.03 -0.69 0.57
C VAL A 424 36.94 -1.16 -0.35
N LEU A 425 35.68 -1.04 0.07
CA LEU A 425 34.51 -1.33 -0.74
C LEU A 425 33.64 -0.08 -0.89
N LYS A 426 33.47 0.38 -2.12
CA LYS A 426 32.52 1.45 -2.46
C LYS A 426 31.38 0.87 -3.29
N THR A 427 30.17 0.99 -2.76
CA THR A 427 28.95 0.52 -3.43
C THR A 427 27.72 1.27 -2.87
N THR A 428 26.51 0.83 -3.18
CA THR A 428 25.27 1.39 -2.62
C THR A 428 24.84 0.64 -1.35
N PRO A 429 24.04 1.26 -0.45
CA PRO A 429 23.45 0.56 0.68
C PRO A 429 22.68 -0.70 0.26
N ASP A 430 22.02 -0.65 -0.90
CA ASP A 430 21.18 -1.73 -1.41
C ASP A 430 22.01 -2.95 -1.80
N ILE A 431 23.10 -2.75 -2.54
CA ILE A 431 24.03 -3.84 -2.92
C ILE A 431 24.67 -4.43 -1.66
N PHE A 432 25.10 -3.60 -0.73
CA PHE A 432 25.70 -4.10 0.51
C PHE A 432 24.69 -4.87 1.38
N THR A 433 23.43 -4.44 1.42
CA THR A 433 22.36 -5.18 2.10
C THR A 433 22.18 -6.58 1.49
N LYS A 434 22.18 -6.69 0.16
CA LYS A 434 22.14 -7.99 -0.54
C LYS A 434 23.32 -8.89 -0.16
N ILE A 435 24.53 -8.33 -0.12
CA ILE A 435 25.73 -9.09 0.30
C ILE A 435 25.54 -9.64 1.71
N VAL A 436 25.05 -8.83 2.65
CA VAL A 436 24.96 -9.21 4.07
C VAL A 436 23.77 -10.13 4.38
N ARG A 437 22.62 -9.96 3.72
CA ARG A 437 21.37 -10.65 4.08
C ARG A 437 20.94 -11.74 3.10
N GLU A 438 21.30 -11.63 1.82
CA GLU A 438 20.83 -12.55 0.76
C GLU A 438 21.91 -13.48 0.22
N ALA A 439 23.08 -13.47 0.84
CA ALA A 439 24.25 -14.18 0.35
C ALA A 439 24.62 -13.85 -1.10
N TYR A 440 24.46 -12.58 -1.46
CA TYR A 440 24.75 -12.11 -2.80
C TYR A 440 26.26 -12.03 -3.04
N THR A 441 26.74 -12.75 -4.05
CA THR A 441 28.12 -12.63 -4.54
C THR A 441 28.16 -11.69 -5.76
N PRO A 442 28.85 -10.55 -5.66
CA PRO A 442 29.06 -9.64 -6.79
C PRO A 442 29.60 -10.32 -8.05
N SER A 443 29.03 -10.00 -9.21
CA SER A 443 29.49 -10.52 -10.50
C SER A 443 30.60 -9.65 -11.11
N PRO A 444 31.48 -10.19 -11.98
CA PRO A 444 32.48 -9.38 -12.69
C PRO A 444 31.90 -8.17 -13.43
N ALA A 445 30.67 -8.28 -13.94
CA ALA A 445 29.98 -7.20 -14.66
C ALA A 445 29.73 -5.96 -13.78
N GLU A 446 29.53 -6.12 -12.48
CA GLU A 446 29.29 -5.01 -11.55
C GLU A 446 30.57 -4.25 -11.19
N PHE A 447 31.71 -4.93 -11.20
CA PHE A 447 33.02 -4.29 -11.07
C PHE A 447 33.37 -3.50 -12.32
N ILE A 448 33.08 -4.07 -13.51
CA ILE A 448 33.31 -3.42 -14.80
C ILE A 448 32.42 -2.19 -14.96
N SER A 449 31.13 -2.27 -14.58
CA SER A 449 30.22 -1.12 -14.64
C SER A 449 30.51 -0.05 -13.59
N GLY A 450 31.31 -0.37 -12.57
CA GLY A 450 31.65 0.52 -11.47
C GLY A 450 30.56 0.66 -10.40
N ALA A 451 29.51 -0.18 -10.46
CA ALA A 451 28.50 -0.29 -9.40
C ALA A 451 29.11 -0.78 -8.08
N ILE A 452 30.17 -1.58 -8.17
CA ILE A 452 31.01 -1.98 -7.04
C ILE A 452 32.45 -1.61 -7.39
N LYS A 453 33.13 -0.92 -6.48
CA LYS A 453 34.57 -0.65 -6.59
C LYS A 453 35.26 -1.17 -5.35
N SER A 454 36.27 -2.01 -5.56
CA SER A 454 37.15 -2.46 -4.51
C SER A 454 38.61 -2.38 -4.96
N ASN A 455 39.51 -2.11 -4.02
CA ASN A 455 40.95 -2.21 -4.25
C ASN A 455 41.45 -3.67 -4.25
N ASP A 456 40.72 -4.59 -3.61
CA ASP A 456 41.08 -6.00 -3.54
C ASP A 456 39.83 -6.90 -3.49
N VAL A 457 39.54 -7.54 -4.64
CA VAL A 457 38.39 -8.44 -4.78
C VAL A 457 38.58 -9.75 -4.00
N SER A 458 39.82 -10.20 -3.81
CA SER A 458 40.11 -11.44 -3.06
C SER A 458 39.78 -11.26 -1.60
N LEU A 459 40.12 -10.10 -1.03
CA LEU A 459 39.74 -9.74 0.35
C LEU A 459 38.22 -9.58 0.51
N LEU A 460 37.48 -9.19 -0.54
CA LEU A 460 36.02 -9.17 -0.48
C LEU A 460 35.42 -10.59 -0.37
N MET A 461 36.03 -11.59 -1.01
CA MET A 461 35.63 -12.99 -0.82
C MET A 461 36.02 -13.50 0.57
N GLU A 462 37.16 -13.06 1.11
CA GLU A 462 37.56 -13.31 2.50
C GLU A 462 36.51 -12.75 3.47
N PHE A 463 36.06 -11.52 3.25
CA PHE A 463 35.00 -10.89 4.04
C PHE A 463 33.72 -11.74 4.06
N GLN A 464 33.24 -12.18 2.89
CA GLN A 464 32.05 -13.04 2.85
C GLN A 464 32.24 -14.33 3.65
N ARG A 465 33.43 -14.93 3.62
CA ARG A 465 33.72 -16.15 4.38
C ARG A 465 33.80 -15.93 5.89
N VAL A 466 34.40 -14.81 6.31
CA VAL A 466 34.52 -14.44 7.73
C VAL A 466 33.16 -14.19 8.38
N PHE A 467 32.20 -13.73 7.59
CA PHE A 467 30.82 -13.46 8.03
C PHE A 467 29.79 -14.49 7.52
N GLN A 468 30.23 -15.61 6.93
CA GLN A 468 29.37 -16.67 6.38
C GLN A 468 28.24 -16.16 5.47
N LEU A 469 28.56 -15.19 4.62
CA LEU A 469 27.63 -14.50 3.72
C LEU A 469 27.46 -15.25 2.39
N ASP A 470 27.81 -16.52 2.31
CA ASP A 470 27.64 -17.38 1.14
C ASP A 470 26.39 -18.28 1.23
N ARG A 471 25.62 -18.15 2.32
CA ARG A 471 24.40 -18.93 2.56
C ARG A 471 23.21 -18.04 2.92
N PRO A 472 22.03 -18.22 2.29
CA PRO A 472 20.83 -17.47 2.64
C PRO A 472 20.33 -17.83 4.03
N GLU A 473 19.74 -16.85 4.72
CA GLU A 473 19.15 -17.03 6.05
C GLU A 473 18.10 -18.16 6.05
N GLY A 474 18.28 -19.14 6.94
CA GLY A 474 17.37 -20.29 7.08
C GLY A 474 17.85 -21.62 6.48
N SER A 475 19.04 -21.66 5.88
CA SER A 475 19.67 -22.94 5.49
C SER A 475 20.25 -23.65 6.72
N VAL A 476 19.48 -24.61 7.26
CA VAL A 476 19.93 -25.48 8.37
C VAL A 476 21.01 -26.44 7.87
N SER A 477 22.13 -26.50 8.58
CA SER A 477 23.14 -27.57 8.47
C SER A 477 22.68 -28.84 9.19
#